data_AF-A0A8H3HRT4-F1
#
_entry.id   AF-A0A8H3HRT4-F1
#
_cell.length_a   1.000
_cell.length_b   1.000
_cell.length_c   1.000
_cell.angle_alpha   90.00
_cell.angle_beta   90.00
_cell.angle_gamma   90.00
#
_symmetry.space_group_name_H-M   'P 1'
#
loop_
_entity.id
_entity.type
_entity.pdbx_description
1 polymer ?
#
loop_
_entity_poly.entity_id
_entity_poly.type
_entity_poly.pdbx_seq_one_letter_code
_entity_poly.pdbx_strand_id
1 'polypeptide(L)'
;MQLTTILALVGTSLLATTSVAAGGGFSASCSGYYIRDNHFLVANCGDGRGGRRDSTIDLNLCIVNDRGNLRCQANGGYAGSCSGCGIRTGAYMTCGCNGTGATIADLDQCVANYGGNLACAT
;
A
#
# COMPACT_ATOMS: atom_id res chain seq x y z
N MET A 1 66.65 6.60 1.33
CA MET A 1 65.45 6.03 0.68
C MET A 1 64.60 5.46 1.81
N GLN A 2 63.75 6.26 2.45
CA GLN A 2 62.36 6.65 2.13
C GLN A 2 61.39 5.86 3.03
N LEU A 3 60.67 6.60 3.89
CA LEU A 3 59.65 6.10 4.83
C LEU A 3 58.47 5.46 4.09
N THR A 4 57.90 4.39 4.66
CA THR A 4 56.51 3.99 4.38
C THR A 4 55.77 3.61 5.67
N THR A 5 54.93 4.53 6.11
CA THR A 5 53.71 4.32 6.90
C THR A 5 52.79 3.35 6.13
N ILE A 6 51.88 2.61 6.75
CA ILE A 6 50.42 2.86 6.71
C ILE A 6 49.71 1.92 7.70
N LEU A 7 48.87 2.54 8.53
CA LEU A 7 47.88 1.96 9.44
C LEU A 7 46.68 1.49 8.61
N ALA A 8 46.25 0.23 8.72
CA ALA A 8 45.01 -0.24 8.09
C ALA A 8 44.00 -0.68 9.16
N LEU A 9 43.18 0.27 9.62
CA LEU A 9 41.92 -0.03 10.32
C LEU A 9 40.93 -0.53 9.27
N VAL A 10 40.68 -1.84 9.21
CA VAL A 10 39.61 -2.38 8.36
C VAL A 10 38.29 -2.13 9.08
N GLY A 11 37.63 -1.04 8.70
CA GLY A 11 36.30 -0.68 9.19
C GLY A 11 35.27 -1.71 8.74
N THR A 12 34.61 -2.36 9.70
CA THR A 12 33.41 -3.15 9.47
C THR A 12 32.24 -2.21 9.18
N SER A 13 32.07 -1.82 7.92
CA SER A 13 30.90 -1.06 7.49
C SER A 13 29.67 -1.96 7.59
N LEU A 14 28.86 -1.70 8.61
CA LEU A 14 27.51 -2.23 8.78
C LEU A 14 26.68 -1.81 7.57
N LEU A 15 26.37 -2.74 6.66
CA LEU A 15 25.37 -2.52 5.63
C LEU A 15 24.04 -2.31 6.35
N ALA A 16 23.65 -1.05 6.51
CA ALA A 16 22.30 -0.71 6.89
C ALA A 16 21.37 -1.29 5.83
N THR A 17 20.70 -2.40 6.17
CA THR A 17 19.55 -2.89 5.42
C THR A 17 18.53 -1.77 5.46
N THR A 18 18.42 -1.00 4.39
CA THR A 18 17.29 -0.13 4.18
C THR A 18 16.06 -1.03 4.24
N SER A 19 15.22 -0.82 5.26
CA SER A 19 13.91 -1.42 5.30
C SER A 19 13.19 -0.99 4.02
N VAL A 20 13.09 -1.89 3.05
CA VAL A 20 12.18 -1.73 1.92
C VAL A 20 10.81 -1.49 2.56
N ALA A 21 10.28 -0.28 2.40
CA ALA A 21 8.85 -0.09 2.58
C ALA A 21 8.19 -0.91 1.48
N ALA A 22 7.93 -2.20 1.73
CA ALA A 22 7.12 -3.04 0.87
C ALA A 22 5.64 -2.65 1.10
N GLY A 23 5.33 -1.36 0.92
CA GLY A 23 3.96 -0.89 0.76
C GLY A 23 3.56 -1.15 -0.69
N GLY A 24 2.45 -1.82 -0.90
CA GLY A 24 1.93 -2.11 -2.23
C GLY A 24 1.69 -0.84 -3.05
N GLY A 25 2.62 -0.43 -3.91
CA GLY A 25 2.42 0.74 -4.76
C GLY A 25 1.52 0.46 -5.97
N PHE A 26 0.26 0.05 -5.77
CA PHE A 26 -0.63 -0.24 -6.91
C PHE A 26 -0.86 1.01 -7.77
N SER A 27 -1.01 2.19 -7.16
CA SER A 27 -1.35 3.43 -7.87
C SER A 27 -0.27 3.84 -8.89
N ALA A 28 0.97 3.41 -8.69
CA ALA A 28 2.08 3.67 -9.61
C ALA A 28 1.91 2.99 -10.98
N SER A 29 1.14 1.89 -11.03
CA SER A 29 0.93 1.10 -12.24
C SER A 29 -0.55 0.90 -12.60
N CYS A 30 -1.46 1.40 -11.78
CA CYS A 30 -2.90 1.34 -12.00
C CYS A 30 -3.48 2.74 -12.24
N SER A 31 -4.59 2.81 -12.98
CA SER A 31 -5.30 4.06 -13.25
C SER A 31 -6.81 3.86 -13.23
N GLY A 32 -7.55 4.97 -13.20
CA GLY A 32 -9.02 4.97 -13.21
C GLY A 32 -9.62 4.25 -12.00
N TYR A 33 -8.90 4.20 -10.89
CA TYR A 33 -9.29 3.40 -9.74
C TYR A 33 -10.30 4.11 -8.84
N TYR A 34 -11.27 3.37 -8.32
CA TYR A 34 -12.36 3.89 -7.50
C TYR A 34 -12.88 2.83 -6.52
N ILE A 35 -13.63 3.29 -5.51
CA ILE A 35 -14.30 2.40 -4.54
C ILE A 35 -15.73 2.15 -5.02
N ARG A 36 -16.07 0.88 -5.20
CA ARG A 36 -17.41 0.39 -5.49
C ARG A 36 -17.98 -0.32 -4.26
N ASP A 37 -19.27 -0.15 -4.01
CA ASP A 37 -20.01 -0.80 -2.93
C ASP A 37 -19.37 -0.64 -1.54
N ASN A 38 -18.64 0.45 -1.28
CA ASN A 38 -17.93 0.77 -0.03
C ASN A 38 -16.65 -0.04 0.27
N HIS A 39 -16.38 -1.14 -0.44
CA HIS A 39 -15.26 -2.05 -0.12
C HIS A 39 -14.52 -2.67 -1.32
N PHE A 40 -15.05 -2.58 -2.53
CA PHE A 40 -14.33 -3.06 -3.71
C PHE A 40 -13.47 -1.96 -4.29
N LEU A 41 -12.14 -2.13 -4.31
CA LEU A 41 -11.26 -1.30 -5.11
C LEU A 41 -11.21 -1.88 -6.53
N VAL A 42 -11.68 -1.08 -7.47
CA VAL A 42 -11.64 -1.38 -8.91
C VAL A 42 -10.54 -0.55 -9.53
N ALA A 43 -9.73 -1.13 -10.41
CA ALA A 43 -8.68 -0.41 -11.11
C ALA A 43 -8.33 -1.06 -12.45
N ASN A 44 -7.77 -0.27 -13.37
CA ASN A 44 -7.14 -0.80 -14.56
C ASN A 44 -5.61 -0.75 -14.39
N CYS A 45 -4.98 -1.92 -14.27
CA CYS A 45 -3.60 -2.10 -13.80
C CYS A 45 -2.68 -2.61 -14.90
N GLY A 46 -1.44 -2.10 -14.93
CA GLY A 46 -0.40 -2.58 -15.84
C GLY A 46 -0.02 -4.03 -15.52
N ASP A 47 0.16 -4.85 -16.56
CA ASP A 47 0.50 -6.27 -16.42
C ASP A 47 2.01 -6.56 -16.37
N GLY A 48 2.84 -5.51 -16.41
CA GLY A 48 4.30 -5.60 -16.45
C GLY A 48 4.89 -6.01 -17.81
N ARG A 49 4.06 -6.17 -18.85
CA ARG A 49 4.44 -6.58 -20.22
C ARG A 49 4.03 -5.56 -21.28
N GLY A 50 3.63 -4.36 -20.86
CA GLY A 50 3.10 -3.29 -21.73
C GLY A 50 1.59 -3.36 -21.94
N GLY A 51 0.91 -4.36 -21.38
CA GLY A 51 -0.55 -4.47 -21.37
C GLY A 51 -1.16 -3.91 -20.09
N ARG A 52 -2.50 -3.86 -20.07
CA ARG A 52 -3.31 -3.46 -18.92
C ARG A 52 -4.45 -4.45 -18.70
N ARG A 53 -4.87 -4.62 -17.45
CA ARG A 53 -5.96 -5.51 -17.03
C ARG A 53 -6.87 -4.81 -16.04
N ASP A 54 -8.18 -5.02 -16.21
CA ASP A 54 -9.13 -4.63 -15.17
C ASP A 54 -9.02 -5.61 -14.00
N SER A 55 -8.89 -5.05 -12.81
CA SER A 55 -8.75 -5.80 -11.57
C SER A 55 -9.68 -5.23 -10.51
N THR A 56 -10.18 -6.11 -9.66
CA THR A 56 -10.98 -5.77 -8.49
C THR A 56 -10.47 -6.55 -7.29
N ILE A 57 -10.39 -5.89 -6.14
CA ILE A 57 -10.08 -6.51 -4.86
C ILE A 57 -11.09 -6.09 -3.80
N ASP A 58 -11.45 -7.01 -2.91
CA ASP A 58 -12.18 -6.70 -1.69
C ASP A 58 -11.20 -6.15 -0.63
N LEU A 59 -11.34 -4.87 -0.28
CA LEU A 59 -10.53 -4.20 0.72
C LEU A 59 -10.77 -4.71 2.15
N ASN A 60 -11.87 -5.42 2.43
CA ASN A 60 -12.06 -6.11 3.71
C ASN A 60 -10.98 -7.17 3.97
N LEU A 61 -10.37 -7.69 2.90
CA LEU A 61 -9.26 -8.63 3.02
C LEU A 61 -7.97 -7.95 3.47
N CYS A 62 -7.83 -6.64 3.28
CA CYS A 62 -6.58 -5.92 3.48
C CYS A 62 -6.63 -4.84 4.57
N ILE A 63 -7.82 -4.40 5.00
CA ILE A 63 -7.98 -3.25 5.89
C ILE A 63 -8.92 -3.56 7.06
N VAL A 64 -8.49 -3.16 8.27
CA VAL A 64 -9.27 -3.17 9.51
C VAL A 64 -9.63 -1.75 9.95
N ASN A 65 -10.77 -1.60 10.62
CA ASN A 65 -11.09 -0.41 11.40
C ASN A 65 -10.74 -0.63 12.88
N ASP A 66 -9.64 -0.02 13.34
CA ASP A 66 -9.24 -0.01 14.75
C ASP A 66 -9.67 1.30 15.41
N ARG A 67 -10.87 1.29 16.01
CA ARG A 67 -11.44 2.43 16.77
C ARG A 67 -11.51 3.74 15.98
N GLY A 68 -11.86 3.66 14.69
CA GLY A 68 -11.92 4.82 13.79
C GLY A 68 -10.61 5.11 13.06
N ASN A 69 -9.56 4.29 13.27
CA ASN A 69 -8.32 4.35 12.51
C ASN A 69 -8.26 3.17 11.55
N LEU A 70 -8.21 3.46 10.25
CA LEU A 70 -8.09 2.42 9.24
C LEU A 70 -6.63 2.02 9.09
N ARG A 71 -6.35 0.71 9.13
CA ARG A 71 -4.99 0.15 9.08
C ARG A 71 -4.94 -1.04 8.13
N CYS A 72 -3.78 -1.25 7.52
CA CYS A 72 -3.54 -2.47 6.74
C CYS A 72 -3.48 -3.67 7.70
N GLN A 73 -4.39 -4.60 7.54
CA GLN A 73 -4.44 -5.85 8.29
C GLN A 73 -5.22 -6.88 7.47
N ALA A 74 -4.62 -8.06 7.34
CA ALA A 74 -5.28 -9.18 6.68
C ALA A 74 -6.61 -9.52 7.36
N ASN A 75 -7.66 -9.73 6.56
CA ASN A 75 -9.02 -10.05 7.01
C ASN A 75 -9.58 -9.03 8.02
N GLY A 76 -9.30 -7.75 7.80
CA GLY A 76 -9.68 -6.70 8.73
C GLY A 76 -11.18 -6.32 8.73
N GLY A 77 -11.89 -6.53 7.62
CA GLY A 77 -13.35 -6.38 7.58
C GLY A 77 -13.87 -4.96 7.89
N TYR A 78 -13.12 -3.91 7.57
CA TYR A 78 -13.47 -2.54 7.97
C TYR A 78 -14.87 -2.08 7.52
N ALA A 79 -15.37 -2.57 6.39
CA ALA A 79 -16.66 -2.14 5.84
C ALA A 79 -17.85 -2.49 6.75
N GLY A 80 -17.71 -3.41 7.71
CA GLY A 80 -18.74 -3.70 8.70
C GLY A 80 -18.99 -2.58 9.72
N SER A 81 -18.06 -1.63 9.84
CA SER A 81 -18.14 -0.51 10.81
C SER A 81 -17.87 0.87 10.18
N CYS A 82 -17.77 0.90 8.84
CA CYS A 82 -17.44 2.08 8.05
C CYS A 82 -18.38 2.21 6.85
N SER A 83 -18.72 3.44 6.48
CA SER A 83 -19.62 3.75 5.37
C SER A 83 -19.17 5.00 4.60
N GLY A 84 -19.72 5.21 3.40
CA GLY A 84 -19.40 6.40 2.59
C GLY A 84 -17.95 6.44 2.09
N CYS A 85 -17.31 5.27 1.95
CA CYS A 85 -15.92 5.16 1.56
C CYS A 85 -15.70 5.55 0.10
N GLY A 86 -14.67 6.35 -0.14
CA GLY A 86 -14.28 6.74 -1.49
C GLY A 86 -12.89 7.36 -1.54
N ILE A 87 -12.28 7.28 -2.71
CA ILE A 87 -11.00 7.93 -3.00
C ILE A 87 -11.24 9.43 -3.21
N ARG A 88 -10.31 10.25 -2.72
CA ARG A 88 -10.40 11.72 -2.80
C ARG A 88 -9.29 12.31 -3.64
N THR A 89 -8.05 12.04 -3.27
CA THR A 89 -6.84 12.53 -3.94
C THR A 89 -5.85 11.38 -4.00
N GLY A 90 -5.11 11.21 -5.10
CA GLY A 90 -4.11 10.14 -5.23
C GLY A 90 -4.70 8.77 -4.89
N ALA A 91 -4.06 8.03 -3.98
CA ALA A 91 -4.53 6.75 -3.43
C ALA A 91 -5.15 6.90 -2.01
N TYR A 92 -5.46 8.12 -1.58
CA TYR A 92 -6.07 8.39 -0.27
C TYR A 92 -7.57 8.08 -0.30
N MET A 93 -8.01 7.22 0.62
CA MET A 93 -9.42 6.86 0.80
C MET A 93 -9.95 7.45 2.11
N THR A 94 -11.13 8.07 2.04
CA THR A 94 -11.86 8.57 3.22
C THR A 94 -13.12 7.77 3.43
N CYS A 95 -13.44 7.48 4.69
CA CYS A 95 -14.64 6.76 5.14
C CYS A 95 -15.25 7.46 6.36
N GLY A 96 -16.55 7.26 6.61
CA GLY A 96 -17.15 7.52 7.92
C GLY A 96 -17.15 6.23 8.74
N CYS A 97 -16.36 6.14 9.79
CA CYS A 97 -16.25 4.96 10.65
C CYS A 97 -16.67 5.31 12.08
N ASN A 98 -17.51 4.49 12.71
CA ASN A 98 -17.96 4.70 14.09
C ASN A 98 -18.55 6.10 14.38
N GLY A 99 -19.17 6.74 13.39
CA GLY A 99 -19.75 8.09 13.51
C GLY A 99 -18.72 9.23 13.46
N THR A 100 -17.43 8.93 13.29
CA THR A 100 -16.37 9.91 13.02
C THR A 100 -15.84 9.76 11.60
N GLY A 101 -15.17 10.81 11.08
CA GLY A 101 -14.42 10.70 9.83
C GLY A 101 -13.14 9.90 10.06
N ALA A 102 -12.93 8.84 9.29
CA ALA A 102 -11.73 8.03 9.29
C ALA A 102 -11.06 8.07 7.92
N THR A 103 -9.77 8.37 7.90
CA THR A 103 -8.99 8.45 6.67
C THR A 103 -8.04 7.26 6.62
N ILE A 104 -8.02 6.53 5.51
CA ILE A 104 -6.88 5.69 5.16
C ILE A 104 -5.77 6.61 4.69
N ALA A 105 -4.67 6.57 5.41
CA ALA A 105 -3.51 7.39 5.15
C ALA A 105 -2.83 7.04 3.82
N ASP A 106 -2.93 5.81 3.30
CA ASP A 106 -2.46 5.49 1.96
C ASP A 106 -2.92 4.08 1.52
N LEU A 107 -3.73 3.95 0.46
CA LEU A 107 -4.07 2.62 -0.08
C LEU A 107 -2.84 1.91 -0.67
N ASP A 108 -1.81 2.66 -1.07
CA ASP A 108 -0.54 2.09 -1.53
C ASP A 108 0.25 1.43 -0.40
N GLN A 109 -0.19 1.51 0.86
CA GLN A 109 0.39 0.70 1.92
C GLN A 109 -0.29 -0.66 2.05
N CYS A 110 -1.55 -0.78 1.61
CA CYS A 110 -2.36 -1.96 1.87
C CYS A 110 -2.62 -2.81 0.62
N VAL A 111 -2.46 -2.27 -0.59
CA VAL A 111 -2.84 -2.95 -1.84
C VAL A 111 -1.72 -2.86 -2.86
N ALA A 112 -1.22 -3.99 -3.36
CA ALA A 112 -0.22 -4.04 -4.43
C ALA A 112 -0.84 -4.44 -5.78
N ASN A 113 -0.14 -4.14 -6.87
CA ASN A 113 -0.42 -4.70 -8.19
C ASN A 113 0.60 -5.80 -8.54
N TYR A 114 0.15 -7.04 -8.69
CA TYR A 114 0.94 -8.18 -9.14
C TYR A 114 0.56 -8.58 -10.57
N GLY A 115 1.28 -8.02 -11.55
CA GLY A 115 1.11 -8.39 -12.96
C GLY A 115 -0.30 -8.12 -13.50
N GLY A 116 -0.92 -7.03 -13.05
CA GLY A 116 -2.27 -6.62 -13.45
C GLY A 116 -3.36 -7.09 -12.49
N ASN A 117 -3.02 -7.81 -11.41
CA ASN A 117 -3.97 -8.27 -10.39
C ASN A 117 -3.70 -7.53 -9.07
N LEU A 118 -4.73 -6.88 -8.55
CA LEU A 118 -4.70 -6.28 -7.22
C LEU A 118 -4.70 -7.37 -6.14
N ALA A 119 -3.83 -7.23 -5.16
CA ALA A 119 -3.83 -8.07 -3.96
C ALA A 119 -3.44 -7.23 -2.73
N CYS A 120 -3.63 -7.76 -1.52
CA CYS A 120 -3.13 -7.09 -0.33
C CYS A 120 -1.59 -7.01 -0.37
N ALA A 121 -1.03 -5.89 0.07
CA ALA A 121 0.40 -5.75 0.30
C ALA A 121 0.81 -6.58 1.53
N THR A 122 1.94 -7.27 1.44
CA THR A 122 2.49 -8.16 2.50
C THR A 122 3.83 -7.66 2.99
#